data_AF-A0A0M3A741-F1
#
_entry.id   AF-A0A0M3A741-F1
#
_cell.length_a   1.000
_cell.length_b   1.000
_cell.length_c   1.000
_cell.angle_alpha   90.00
_cell.angle_beta   90.00
_cell.angle_gamma   90.00
#
_symmetry.space_group_name_H-M   'P 1'
#
loop_
_entity.id
_entity.type
_entity.pdbx_description
1 polymer ?
#
loop_
_entity_poly.entity_id
_entity_poly.type
_entity_poly.pdbx_seq_one_letter_code
_entity_poly.pdbx_strand_id
1 'polypeptide(L)'
;MEKIVLSSIGPYKDHWAIVYIELNSTYSLGGGRITLVCDDFAGSSFFGHVGQASFKKFIAQCDEYYLIKKLFPKLLKTVPVQSGEEFFEWFATNYLDDLKNARKSGDITKKQLRSAYDDISDKNFNGAAHLYDLLDGDSLQLLSNLLGDDWWWDKNPSLSNSHYVFLLDILKDVIAEFKKLDEVMV
;
A
#
# COMPACT_ATOMS: atom_id res chain seq x y z
N MET A 1 -17.76 -6.80 -25.37
CA MET A 1 -17.23 -6.87 -24.00
C MET A 1 -16.99 -8.33 -23.68
N GLU A 2 -15.77 -8.68 -23.34
CA GLU A 2 -15.34 -10.01 -22.90
C GLU A 2 -15.28 -10.05 -21.38
N LYS A 3 -15.69 -11.17 -20.77
CA LYS A 3 -15.62 -11.40 -19.32
C LYS A 3 -14.71 -12.58 -19.05
N ILE A 4 -13.71 -12.37 -18.20
CA ILE A 4 -12.78 -13.39 -17.74
C ILE A 4 -12.99 -13.55 -16.23
N VAL A 5 -13.22 -14.77 -15.78
CA VAL A 5 -13.33 -15.09 -14.35
C VAL A 5 -12.06 -15.81 -13.94
N LEU A 6 -11.34 -15.23 -13.00
CA LEU A 6 -10.13 -15.79 -12.43
C LEU A 6 -10.43 -16.23 -11.00
N SER A 7 -10.04 -17.46 -10.69
CA SER A 7 -10.10 -18.03 -9.34
C SER A 7 -8.68 -18.41 -8.92
N SER A 8 -8.50 -18.63 -7.61
CA SER A 8 -7.20 -18.99 -7.05
C SER A 8 -6.13 -17.93 -7.29
N ILE A 9 -6.52 -16.68 -7.03
CA ILE A 9 -5.66 -15.50 -7.15
C ILE A 9 -5.40 -14.87 -5.77
N GLY A 10 -4.53 -13.87 -5.73
CA GLY A 10 -4.19 -13.14 -4.51
C GLY A 10 -3.17 -13.87 -3.63
N PRO A 11 -2.88 -13.32 -2.45
CA PRO A 11 -1.78 -13.78 -1.61
C PRO A 11 -1.94 -15.24 -1.13
N TYR A 12 -3.18 -15.68 -0.87
CA TYR A 12 -3.47 -17.02 -0.36
C TYR A 12 -4.12 -17.96 -1.37
N LYS A 13 -4.32 -17.52 -2.63
CA LYS A 13 -4.88 -18.34 -3.72
C LYS A 13 -6.27 -18.90 -3.43
N ASP A 14 -7.05 -18.20 -2.64
CA ASP A 14 -8.45 -18.48 -2.29
C ASP A 14 -9.42 -17.37 -2.77
N HIS A 15 -8.89 -16.28 -3.33
CA HIS A 15 -9.68 -15.18 -3.86
C HIS A 15 -10.09 -15.38 -5.33
N TRP A 16 -10.98 -14.49 -5.78
CA TRP A 16 -11.47 -14.42 -7.15
C TRP A 16 -11.36 -13.00 -7.70
N ALA A 17 -11.29 -12.88 -9.03
CA ALA A 17 -11.48 -11.63 -9.74
C ALA A 17 -12.29 -11.85 -11.00
N ILE A 18 -13.14 -10.90 -11.32
CA ILE A 18 -13.79 -10.78 -12.61
C ILE A 18 -13.12 -9.62 -13.36
N VAL A 19 -12.56 -9.94 -14.51
CA VAL A 19 -11.95 -8.97 -15.42
C VAL A 19 -12.84 -8.79 -16.63
N TYR A 20 -13.33 -7.58 -16.86
CA TYR A 20 -14.02 -7.20 -18.09
C TYR A 20 -13.07 -6.49 -19.03
N ILE A 21 -13.08 -6.91 -20.28
CA ILE A 21 -12.29 -6.34 -21.36
C ILE A 21 -13.20 -5.80 -22.45
N GLU A 22 -13.08 -4.51 -22.73
CA GLU A 22 -13.79 -3.82 -23.80
C GLU A 22 -12.78 -3.29 -24.81
N LEU A 23 -12.65 -3.99 -25.95
CA LEU A 23 -11.74 -3.57 -27.02
C LEU A 23 -12.24 -2.28 -27.66
N ASN A 24 -11.31 -1.38 -27.97
CA ASN A 24 -11.59 -0.12 -28.64
C ASN A 24 -10.42 0.25 -29.57
N SER A 25 -10.61 0.01 -30.86
CA SER A 25 -9.60 0.25 -31.89
C SER A 25 -9.61 1.67 -32.47
N THR A 26 -10.39 2.59 -31.90
CA THR A 26 -10.54 3.95 -32.45
C THR A 26 -9.23 4.73 -32.47
N TYR A 27 -8.35 4.51 -31.48
CA TYR A 27 -7.11 5.28 -31.30
C TYR A 27 -5.85 4.45 -31.52
N SER A 28 -5.91 3.12 -31.31
CA SER A 28 -4.84 2.18 -31.62
C SER A 28 -5.41 0.75 -31.70
N LEU A 29 -4.76 -0.14 -32.47
CA LEU A 29 -5.23 -1.53 -32.62
C LEU A 29 -5.31 -2.28 -31.29
N GLY A 30 -4.39 -2.00 -30.37
CA GLY A 30 -4.41 -2.57 -29.03
C GLY A 30 -5.29 -1.82 -28.02
N GLY A 31 -6.02 -0.77 -28.41
CA GLY A 31 -6.76 0.06 -27.46
C GLY A 31 -7.93 -0.67 -26.78
N GLY A 32 -8.26 -0.25 -25.56
CA GLY A 32 -9.38 -0.85 -24.82
C GLY A 32 -9.57 -0.31 -23.41
N ARG A 33 -10.58 -0.85 -22.72
CA ARG A 33 -10.86 -0.64 -21.29
C ARG A 33 -10.76 -1.97 -20.56
N ILE A 34 -10.12 -1.93 -19.40
CA ILE A 34 -10.11 -3.01 -18.43
C ILE A 34 -10.88 -2.56 -17.20
N THR A 35 -11.76 -3.44 -16.70
CA THR A 35 -12.43 -3.29 -15.41
C THR A 35 -12.15 -4.53 -14.57
N LEU A 36 -11.59 -4.33 -13.39
CA LEU A 36 -11.33 -5.37 -12.39
C LEU A 36 -12.38 -5.25 -11.30
N VAL A 37 -13.01 -6.37 -10.94
CA VAL A 37 -13.92 -6.50 -9.79
C VAL A 37 -13.46 -7.69 -8.97
N CYS A 38 -13.17 -7.49 -7.69
CA CYS A 38 -12.80 -8.53 -6.73
C CYS A 38 -13.25 -8.11 -5.33
N ASP A 39 -13.71 -9.04 -4.50
CA ASP A 39 -14.14 -8.78 -3.11
C ASP A 39 -14.80 -7.39 -2.93
N ASP A 40 -14.20 -6.49 -2.15
CA ASP A 40 -14.71 -5.14 -1.87
C ASP A 40 -14.21 -4.05 -2.83
N PHE A 41 -13.56 -4.43 -3.93
CA PHE A 41 -12.87 -3.51 -4.85
C PHE A 41 -13.37 -3.60 -6.29
N ALA A 42 -13.58 -2.43 -6.89
CA ALA A 42 -13.83 -2.31 -8.32
C ALA A 42 -13.05 -1.13 -8.90
N GLY A 43 -12.32 -1.36 -9.98
CA GLY A 43 -11.50 -0.35 -10.67
C GLY A 43 -11.63 -0.48 -12.17
N SER A 44 -11.67 0.64 -12.89
CA SER A 44 -11.77 0.67 -14.36
C SER A 44 -10.87 1.73 -14.96
N SER A 45 -10.18 1.40 -16.05
CA SER A 45 -9.33 2.34 -16.78
C SER A 45 -9.39 2.11 -18.28
N PHE A 46 -9.40 3.21 -19.03
CA PHE A 46 -9.35 3.21 -20.49
C PHE A 46 -7.94 3.54 -20.99
N PHE A 47 -7.51 2.82 -22.01
CA PHE A 47 -6.20 2.94 -22.65
C PHE A 47 -6.41 3.04 -24.17
N GLY A 48 -6.48 4.27 -24.69
CA GLY A 48 -6.69 4.47 -26.12
C GLY A 48 -5.42 4.37 -26.96
N HIS A 49 -4.26 4.73 -26.41
CA HIS A 49 -3.02 4.93 -27.17
C HIS A 49 -1.97 3.92 -26.70
N VAL A 50 -2.06 2.69 -27.17
CA VAL A 50 -1.12 1.61 -26.83
C VAL A 50 -0.43 1.09 -28.09
N GLY A 51 0.85 0.71 -27.96
CA GLY A 51 1.67 0.28 -29.10
C GLY A 51 1.52 -1.20 -29.45
N GLN A 52 0.86 -1.98 -28.60
CA GLN A 52 0.71 -3.42 -28.77
C GLN A 52 -0.37 -3.75 -29.80
N ALA A 53 -0.21 -4.91 -30.46
CA ALA A 53 -1.13 -5.37 -31.50
C ALA A 53 -2.51 -5.77 -30.97
N SER A 54 -2.64 -6.06 -29.67
CA SER A 54 -3.91 -6.37 -29.01
C SER A 54 -3.92 -5.82 -27.59
N PHE A 55 -5.12 -5.58 -27.06
CA PHE A 55 -5.27 -5.08 -25.70
C PHE A 55 -4.89 -6.12 -24.64
N LYS A 56 -5.10 -7.42 -24.92
CA LYS A 56 -4.63 -8.52 -24.06
C LYS A 56 -3.10 -8.53 -23.94
N LYS A 57 -2.40 -8.33 -25.06
CA LYS A 57 -0.94 -8.23 -25.08
C LYS A 57 -0.43 -6.98 -24.34
N PHE A 58 -1.15 -5.86 -24.44
CA PHE A 58 -0.86 -4.68 -23.62
C PHE A 58 -0.96 -5.00 -22.12
N ILE A 59 -2.03 -5.66 -21.67
CA ILE A 59 -2.20 -6.02 -20.25
C ILE A 59 -1.11 -7.00 -19.79
N ALA A 60 -0.78 -8.01 -20.60
CA ALA A 60 0.27 -8.99 -20.31
C ALA A 60 1.67 -8.35 -20.11
N GLN A 61 1.91 -7.19 -20.72
CA GLN A 61 3.17 -6.43 -20.62
C GLN A 61 3.15 -5.34 -19.54
N CYS A 62 2.02 -5.08 -18.89
CA CYS A 62 1.95 -4.13 -17.80
C CYS A 62 2.61 -4.71 -16.53
N ASP A 63 3.10 -3.81 -15.68
CA ASP A 63 3.44 -4.13 -14.29
C ASP A 63 2.24 -3.82 -13.35
N GLU A 64 2.20 -4.52 -12.22
CA GLU A 64 1.12 -4.39 -11.23
C GLU A 64 1.04 -2.98 -10.63
N TYR A 65 2.17 -2.27 -10.50
CA TYR A 65 2.22 -0.91 -9.94
C TYR A 65 1.64 0.12 -10.92
N TYR A 66 1.82 -0.09 -12.22
CA TYR A 66 1.20 0.70 -13.26
C TYR A 66 -0.31 0.47 -13.28
N LEU A 67 -0.76 -0.79 -13.27
CA LEU A 67 -2.19 -1.10 -13.32
C LEU A 67 -2.92 -0.64 -12.06
N ILE A 68 -2.35 -0.83 -10.86
CA ILE A 68 -3.02 -0.37 -9.62
C ILE A 68 -3.21 1.15 -9.62
N LYS A 69 -2.22 1.92 -10.11
CA LYS A 69 -2.31 3.38 -10.23
C LYS A 69 -3.40 3.81 -11.22
N LYS A 70 -3.65 3.02 -12.26
CA LYS A 70 -4.66 3.31 -13.28
C LYS A 70 -6.06 2.90 -12.83
N LEU A 71 -6.20 1.73 -12.22
CA LEU A 71 -7.48 1.16 -11.79
C LEU A 71 -7.97 1.78 -10.48
N PHE A 72 -7.06 2.09 -9.55
CA PHE A 72 -7.36 2.58 -8.21
C PHE A 72 -6.54 3.85 -7.89
N PRO A 73 -6.72 4.96 -8.63
CA PRO A 73 -5.84 6.14 -8.54
C PRO A 73 -5.86 6.85 -7.18
N LYS A 74 -6.89 6.60 -6.35
CA LYS A 74 -7.04 7.18 -5.01
C LYS A 74 -6.51 6.27 -3.90
N LEU A 75 -6.07 5.05 -4.23
CA LEU A 75 -5.56 4.12 -3.25
C LEU A 75 -4.13 4.49 -2.86
N LEU A 76 -3.93 4.77 -1.58
CA LEU A 76 -2.63 5.14 -1.04
C LEU A 76 -1.79 3.88 -0.76
N LYS A 77 -0.48 3.95 -1.01
CA LYS A 77 0.47 2.86 -0.72
C LYS A 77 0.64 2.62 0.78
N THR A 78 0.65 3.71 1.52
CA THR A 78 0.73 3.73 2.97
C THR A 78 -0.42 4.54 3.53
N VAL A 79 -0.81 4.26 4.77
CA VAL A 79 -1.80 5.03 5.51
C VAL A 79 -1.16 5.57 6.78
N PRO A 80 -1.50 6.80 7.21
CA PRO A 80 -1.03 7.33 8.49
C PRO A 80 -1.41 6.38 9.62
N VAL A 81 -0.53 6.21 10.61
CA VAL A 81 -0.87 5.48 11.83
C VAL A 81 -1.93 6.23 12.61
N GLN A 82 -2.83 5.49 13.27
CA GLN A 82 -4.01 6.01 13.96
C GLN A 82 -4.14 5.52 15.40
N SER A 83 -3.28 4.59 15.84
CA SER A 83 -3.26 4.09 17.21
C SER A 83 -1.84 3.99 17.76
N GLY A 84 -1.73 3.92 19.10
CA GLY A 84 -0.45 3.68 19.77
C GLY A 84 0.20 2.37 19.31
N GLU A 85 -0.59 1.31 19.11
CA GLU A 85 -0.11 0.03 18.59
C GLU A 85 0.51 0.17 17.19
N GLU A 86 -0.19 0.81 16.26
CA GLU A 86 0.31 1.05 14.91
C GLU A 86 1.57 1.95 14.90
N PHE A 87 1.61 2.95 15.79
CA PHE A 87 2.80 3.78 15.95
C PHE A 87 4.00 2.96 16.43
N PHE A 88 3.79 2.04 17.38
CA PHE A 88 4.86 1.15 17.84
C PHE A 88 5.31 0.16 16.77
N GLU A 89 4.39 -0.35 15.94
CA GLU A 89 4.76 -1.19 14.79
C GLU A 89 5.64 -0.42 13.81
N TRP A 90 5.22 0.79 13.44
CA TRP A 90 6.00 1.67 12.58
C TRP A 90 7.36 1.99 13.21
N PHE A 91 7.39 2.35 14.49
CA PHE A 91 8.62 2.67 15.20
C PHE A 91 9.56 1.46 15.25
N ALA A 92 9.05 0.27 15.56
CA ALA A 92 9.83 -0.94 15.65
C ALA A 92 10.45 -1.32 14.29
N THR A 93 9.74 -1.07 13.21
CA THR A 93 10.21 -1.35 11.84
C THR A 93 11.35 -0.42 11.43
N ASN A 94 11.33 0.84 11.88
CA ASN A 94 12.19 1.90 11.34
C ASN A 94 13.28 2.39 12.30
N TYR A 95 13.06 2.35 13.62
CA TYR A 95 13.87 3.05 14.63
C TYR A 95 14.21 2.19 15.86
N LEU A 96 13.91 0.89 15.82
CA LEU A 96 14.18 0.00 16.96
C LEU A 96 15.66 -0.06 17.32
N ASP A 97 16.54 -0.05 16.33
CA ASP A 97 17.98 -0.12 16.58
C ASP A 97 18.54 1.19 17.16
N ASP A 98 18.02 2.34 16.75
CA ASP A 98 18.35 3.64 17.34
C ASP A 98 17.94 3.68 18.81
N LEU A 99 16.72 3.22 19.13
CA LEU A 99 16.25 3.10 20.50
C LEU A 99 17.14 2.17 21.34
N LYS A 100 17.55 1.02 20.79
CA LYS A 100 18.46 0.10 21.48
C LYS A 100 19.82 0.75 21.75
N ASN A 101 20.34 1.52 20.79
CA ASN A 101 21.61 2.22 20.94
C ASN A 101 21.52 3.31 22.02
N ALA A 102 20.48 4.14 22.00
CA ALA A 102 20.21 5.15 23.03
C ALA A 102 20.01 4.54 24.43
N ARG A 103 19.43 3.35 24.53
CA ARG A 103 19.32 2.59 25.79
C ARG A 103 20.66 2.05 26.28
N LYS A 104 21.56 1.64 25.36
CA LYS A 104 22.91 1.12 25.67
C LYS A 104 23.87 2.23 26.09
N SER A 105 23.83 3.39 25.45
CA SER A 105 24.61 4.58 25.82
C SER A 105 24.15 5.18 27.15
N GLY A 106 22.88 4.99 27.50
CA GLY A 106 22.28 5.55 28.71
C GLY A 106 21.55 6.87 28.46
N ASP A 107 21.50 7.35 27.21
CA ASP A 107 20.80 8.58 26.81
C ASP A 107 19.30 8.51 27.12
N ILE A 108 18.73 7.31 27.05
CA ILE A 108 17.35 7.03 27.44
C ILE A 108 17.36 6.03 28.58
N THR A 109 16.66 6.35 29.66
CA THR A 109 16.49 5.43 30.79
C THR A 109 15.29 4.49 30.58
N LYS A 110 15.29 3.36 31.30
CA LYS A 110 14.13 2.43 31.31
C LYS A 110 12.84 3.12 31.76
N LYS A 111 12.95 4.05 32.71
CA LYS A 111 11.81 4.78 33.27
C LYS A 111 11.19 5.71 32.21
N GLN A 112 12.01 6.49 31.50
CA GLN A 112 11.52 7.37 30.43
C GLN A 112 10.83 6.57 29.33
N LEU A 113 11.46 5.47 28.88
CA LEU A 113 10.86 4.62 27.86
C LEU A 113 9.52 4.02 28.31
N ARG A 114 9.42 3.61 29.59
CA ARG A 114 8.17 3.08 30.12
C ARG A 114 7.08 4.16 30.18
N SER A 115 7.43 5.38 30.60
CA SER A 115 6.51 6.51 30.64
C SER A 115 5.96 6.83 29.25
N ALA A 116 6.84 6.94 28.24
CA ALA A 116 6.42 7.19 26.87
C ALA A 116 5.56 6.06 26.29
N TYR A 117 5.89 4.81 26.63
CA TYR A 117 5.05 3.67 26.25
C TYR A 117 3.65 3.78 26.84
N ASP A 118 3.55 4.03 28.16
CA ASP A 118 2.26 4.15 28.85
C ASP A 118 1.46 5.36 28.32
N ASP A 119 2.13 6.47 27.96
CA ASP A 119 1.48 7.63 27.35
C ASP A 119 0.90 7.33 25.95
N ILE A 120 1.65 6.61 25.10
CA ILE A 120 1.24 6.35 23.71
C ILE A 120 0.24 5.18 23.59
N SER A 121 0.41 4.12 24.38
CA SER A 121 -0.19 2.79 24.13
C SER A 121 -1.70 2.78 23.93
N ASP A 122 -2.45 3.51 24.75
CA ASP A 122 -3.92 3.52 24.73
C ASP A 122 -4.51 4.69 23.91
N LYS A 123 -3.67 5.46 23.20
CA LYS A 123 -4.13 6.60 22.39
C LYS A 123 -4.64 6.17 21.02
N ASN A 124 -5.73 6.79 20.60
CA ASN A 124 -6.21 6.81 19.23
C ASN A 124 -6.13 8.24 18.69
N PHE A 125 -5.67 8.40 17.46
CA PHE A 125 -5.41 9.68 16.83
C PHE A 125 -5.59 9.59 15.31
N ASN A 126 -5.45 10.72 14.61
CA ASN A 126 -5.70 10.80 13.17
C ASN A 126 -4.45 11.33 12.47
N GLY A 127 -3.39 10.54 12.48
CA GLY A 127 -2.07 10.92 11.98
C GLY A 127 -1.17 11.58 13.02
N ALA A 128 0.09 11.75 12.63
CA ALA A 128 1.19 12.08 13.54
C ALA A 128 1.10 13.47 14.18
N ALA A 129 0.54 14.47 13.48
CA ALA A 129 0.32 15.80 14.06
C ALA A 129 -0.67 15.74 15.23
N HIS A 130 -1.75 14.96 15.12
CA HIS A 130 -2.69 14.79 16.22
C HIS A 130 -2.06 14.01 17.37
N LEU A 131 -1.22 13.00 17.09
CA LEU A 131 -0.46 12.34 18.16
C LEU A 131 0.46 13.32 18.88
N TYR A 132 1.20 14.17 18.16
CA TYR A 132 2.07 15.19 18.74
C TYR A 132 1.32 16.09 19.74
N ASP A 133 0.11 16.54 19.40
CA ASP A 133 -0.72 17.38 20.27
C ASP A 133 -1.22 16.65 21.53
N LEU A 134 -1.28 15.31 21.52
CA LEU A 134 -1.79 14.49 22.61
C LEU A 134 -0.72 14.03 23.60
N LEU A 135 0.56 14.10 23.23
CA LEU A 135 1.65 13.60 24.07
C LEU A 135 1.96 14.53 25.22
N ASP A 136 2.36 13.95 26.35
CA ASP A 136 2.95 14.73 27.42
C ASP A 136 4.34 15.27 27.03
N GLY A 137 4.80 16.31 27.74
CA GLY A 137 6.05 16.99 27.42
C GLY A 137 7.28 16.08 27.50
N ASP A 138 7.28 15.12 28.43
CA ASP A 138 8.41 14.19 28.61
C ASP A 138 8.49 13.18 27.46
N SER A 139 7.35 12.67 27.01
CA SER A 139 7.22 11.73 25.89
C SER A 139 7.53 12.42 24.57
N LEU A 140 7.04 13.65 24.39
CA LEU A 140 7.36 14.48 23.23
C LEU A 140 8.86 14.76 23.15
N GLN A 141 9.48 15.16 24.27
CA GLN A 141 10.93 15.39 24.31
C GLN A 141 11.72 14.11 24.00
N LEU A 142 11.30 12.95 24.52
CA LEU A 142 11.93 11.67 24.21
C LEU A 142 11.84 11.34 22.72
N LEU A 143 10.67 11.51 22.11
CA LEU A 143 10.49 11.24 20.68
C LEU A 143 11.28 12.23 19.82
N SER A 144 11.28 13.52 20.16
CA SER A 144 12.09 14.52 19.45
C SER A 144 13.60 14.22 19.53
N ASN A 145 14.09 13.74 20.68
CA ASN A 145 15.48 13.33 20.80
C ASN A 145 15.83 12.11 19.92
N LEU A 146 14.88 11.20 19.68
CA LEU A 146 15.08 10.00 18.87
C LEU A 146 14.87 10.24 17.37
N LEU A 147 13.86 11.01 17.02
CA LEU A 147 13.33 11.11 15.66
C LEU A 147 13.56 12.50 15.02
N GLY A 148 14.02 13.47 15.80
CA GLY A 148 14.13 14.89 15.45
C GLY A 148 12.90 15.69 15.86
N ASP A 149 13.04 17.00 16.06
CA ASP A 149 11.99 17.87 16.60
C ASP A 149 10.70 17.89 15.76
N ASP A 150 10.85 17.82 14.43
CA ASP A 150 9.73 17.86 13.47
C ASP A 150 9.30 16.45 13.00
N TRP A 151 9.53 15.40 13.80
CA TRP A 151 9.28 14.01 13.39
C TRP A 151 7.85 13.75 12.90
N TRP A 152 6.88 14.44 13.49
CA TRP A 152 5.46 14.31 13.15
C TRP A 152 5.15 14.79 11.73
N TRP A 153 5.98 15.69 11.18
CA TRP A 153 5.87 16.20 9.81
C TRP A 153 6.87 15.51 8.87
N ASP A 154 8.16 15.47 9.24
CA ASP A 154 9.24 14.97 8.38
C ASP A 154 9.17 13.45 8.20
N LYS A 155 8.94 12.70 9.28
CA LYS A 155 8.88 11.23 9.21
C LYS A 155 7.50 10.73 8.81
N ASN A 156 6.45 11.49 9.15
CA ASN A 156 5.04 11.19 8.90
C ASN A 156 4.70 9.69 9.07
N PRO A 157 4.75 9.19 10.33
CA PRO A 157 4.49 7.79 10.67
C PRO A 157 3.33 7.15 9.91
N SER A 158 3.63 6.11 9.14
CA SER A 158 2.66 5.43 8.29
C SER A 158 3.01 3.95 8.09
N LEU A 159 1.97 3.12 7.99
CA LEU A 159 2.10 1.69 7.72
C LEU A 159 1.71 1.37 6.28
N SER A 160 2.14 0.21 5.80
CA SER A 160 1.69 -0.29 4.49
C SER A 160 0.18 -0.49 4.48
N ASN A 161 -0.47 0.03 3.45
CA ASN A 161 -1.91 -0.13 3.28
C ASN A 161 -2.20 -1.58 2.85
N SER A 162 -2.85 -2.35 3.71
CA SER A 162 -3.19 -3.76 3.45
C SER A 162 -4.01 -3.93 2.16
N HIS A 163 -4.92 -3.00 1.86
CA HIS A 163 -5.71 -3.03 0.63
C HIS A 163 -4.84 -2.82 -0.62
N TYR A 164 -3.82 -1.96 -0.52
CA TYR A 164 -2.87 -1.73 -1.62
C TYR A 164 -2.01 -2.97 -1.87
N VAL A 165 -1.50 -3.60 -0.80
CA VAL A 165 -0.72 -4.84 -0.89
C VAL A 165 -1.56 -5.97 -1.48
N PHE A 166 -2.78 -6.15 -0.97
CA PHE A 166 -3.73 -7.13 -1.48
C PHE A 166 -4.00 -6.97 -2.98
N LEU A 167 -4.33 -5.75 -3.42
CA LEU A 167 -4.62 -5.49 -4.83
C LEU A 167 -3.40 -5.65 -5.74
N LEU A 168 -2.19 -5.37 -5.24
CA LEU A 168 -0.97 -5.67 -6.00
C LEU A 168 -0.83 -7.17 -6.26
N ASP A 169 -1.08 -8.00 -5.25
CA ASP A 169 -0.97 -9.46 -5.41
C ASP A 169 -2.06 -10.02 -6.34
N ILE A 170 -3.29 -9.50 -6.25
CA ILE A 170 -4.37 -9.80 -7.22
C ILE A 170 -3.93 -9.41 -8.64
N LEU A 171 -3.36 -8.23 -8.83
CA LEU A 171 -2.96 -7.74 -10.15
C LEU A 171 -1.79 -8.52 -10.74
N LYS A 172 -0.83 -8.98 -9.92
CA LYS A 172 0.23 -9.88 -10.38
C LYS A 172 -0.34 -11.14 -11.02
N ASP A 173 -1.35 -11.74 -10.39
CA ASP A 173 -2.01 -12.94 -10.91
C ASP A 173 -2.85 -12.65 -12.14
N VAL A 174 -3.59 -11.55 -12.15
CA VAL A 174 -4.33 -11.10 -13.34
C VAL A 174 -3.37 -10.97 -14.53
N ILE A 175 -2.26 -10.27 -14.36
CA ILE A 175 -1.25 -10.09 -15.41
C ILE A 175 -0.67 -11.46 -15.84
N ALA A 176 -0.37 -12.35 -14.89
CA ALA A 176 0.13 -13.69 -15.18
C ALA A 176 -0.84 -14.50 -16.04
N GLU A 177 -2.15 -14.41 -15.79
CA GLU A 177 -3.16 -15.05 -16.64
C GLU A 177 -3.20 -14.44 -18.04
N PHE A 178 -3.07 -13.12 -18.18
CA PHE A 178 -2.95 -12.50 -19.51
C PHE A 178 -1.67 -12.90 -20.24
N LYS A 179 -0.56 -13.15 -19.53
CA LYS A 179 0.67 -13.69 -20.14
C LYS A 179 0.45 -15.11 -20.69
N LYS A 180 -0.19 -16.00 -19.92
CA LYS A 180 -0.54 -17.35 -20.39
C LYS A 180 -1.46 -17.30 -21.61
N LEU A 181 -2.44 -16.41 -21.60
CA LEU A 181 -3.34 -16.23 -22.74
C LEU A 181 -2.62 -15.71 -23.99
N ASP A 182 -1.61 -14.84 -23.83
CA ASP A 182 -0.78 -14.35 -24.95
C ASP A 182 0.08 -15.49 -25.54
N GLU A 183 0.67 -16.34 -24.71
CA GLU A 183 1.50 -17.48 -25.14
C GLU A 183 0.72 -18.53 -25.95
N VAL A 184 -0.57 -18.75 -25.64
CA VAL A 184 -1.44 -19.71 -26.36
C VAL A 184 -1.92 -19.16 -27.71
N MET A 185 -1.79 -17.85 -27.96
CA MET A 185 -2.20 -17.20 -29.21
C MET A 185 -1.05 -17.01 -30.22
N VAL A 186 0.15 -17.55 -29.93
CA VAL A 186 1.33 -17.55 -30.83
C VAL A 186 1.37 -18.82 -31.67
#